data_AF-A0A091QF17-F1
#
_entry.id   AF-A0A091QF17-F1
#
_cell.length_a   1.000
_cell.length_b   1.000
_cell.length_c   1.000
_cell.angle_alpha   90.00
_cell.angle_beta   90.00
_cell.angle_gamma   90.00
#
_symmetry.space_group_name_H-M   'P 1'
#
loop_
_entity.id
_entity.type
_entity.pdbx_description
1 polymer ?
#
loop_
_entity_poly.entity_id
_entity_poly.type
_entity_poly.pdbx_seq_one_letter_code
_entity_poly.pdbx_strand_id
1 'polypeptide(L)'
;LQVLPQNLAVPFWEVSQALGLPPILSHTDFVLANWRRKNPNRPLEIENLDTIISLPGGESLRGFILVTLLVEKAAVPGIKAIIQAIRAILQLDEETLHKALQELAEAIGDMSKALKRMHDYVDPAVFYAVIRIFLSGWKDNPAMPDGLIYEGVSDEPMAYSGGSAAQSTILHAFDELLGIRHSEESTAFLHRMRDYMPPPHRAFVEEIHRAPSLKQHVLSSGDARLCTAFNRCVSALAEFRSYHITSVTKYITVAAAKAKAGQADTGDRAGPSAVKPPSALEA
;
A
#
# COMPACT_ATOMS: atom_id res chain seq x y z
N LEU A 1 -25.78 -15.17 10.28
CA LEU A 1 -25.38 -13.75 10.12
C LEU A 1 -23.87 -13.68 10.30
N GLN A 2 -23.19 -12.92 9.46
CA GLN A 2 -21.77 -12.61 9.62
C GLN A 2 -21.68 -11.39 10.54
N VAL A 3 -21.31 -11.62 11.80
CA VAL A 3 -21.39 -10.62 12.86
C VAL A 3 -20.07 -10.57 13.63
N LEU A 4 -19.55 -9.36 13.84
CA LEU A 4 -18.53 -9.11 14.84
C LEU A 4 -19.24 -8.86 16.18
N PRO A 5 -19.00 -9.69 17.22
CA PRO A 5 -19.71 -9.57 18.49
C PRO A 5 -19.51 -8.23 19.18
N GLN A 6 -20.53 -7.76 19.91
CA GLN A 6 -20.59 -6.42 20.49
C GLN A 6 -19.38 -6.05 21.35
N ASN A 7 -18.89 -7.00 22.13
CA ASN A 7 -17.74 -6.83 23.03
C ASN A 7 -16.41 -6.57 22.29
N LEU A 8 -16.35 -6.83 20.98
CA LEU A 8 -15.24 -6.46 20.10
C LEU A 8 -15.63 -5.30 19.16
N ALA A 9 -16.83 -5.34 18.61
CA ALA A 9 -17.29 -4.37 17.61
C ALA A 9 -17.36 -2.94 18.14
N VAL A 10 -17.98 -2.73 19.30
CA VAL A 10 -18.14 -1.40 19.89
C VAL A 10 -16.78 -0.74 20.20
N PRO A 11 -15.87 -1.34 20.99
CA PRO A 11 -14.59 -0.70 21.29
C PRO A 11 -13.71 -0.54 20.05
N PHE A 12 -13.74 -1.49 19.11
CA PHE A 12 -12.98 -1.36 17.86
C PHE A 12 -13.48 -0.17 17.03
N TRP A 13 -14.80 -0.04 16.88
CA TRP A 13 -15.40 1.09 16.17
C TRP A 13 -15.10 2.42 16.84
N GLU A 14 -15.24 2.54 18.17
CA GLU A 14 -14.96 3.76 18.91
C GLU A 14 -13.50 4.22 18.73
N VAL A 15 -12.54 3.30 18.84
CA VAL A 15 -11.12 3.58 18.61
C VAL A 15 -10.88 4.00 17.16
N SER A 16 -11.48 3.29 16.20
CA SER A 16 -11.41 3.62 14.78
C SER A 16 -11.95 5.03 14.48
N GLN A 17 -13.09 5.41 15.05
CA GLN A 17 -13.63 6.78 14.92
C GLN A 17 -12.69 7.82 15.53
N ALA A 18 -12.15 7.56 16.71
CA ALA A 18 -11.22 8.47 17.38
C ALA A 18 -9.92 8.68 16.58
N LEU A 19 -9.46 7.66 15.87
CA LEU A 19 -8.28 7.72 14.99
C LEU A 19 -8.59 8.24 13.58
N GLY A 20 -9.86 8.37 13.21
CA GLY A 20 -10.29 8.73 11.87
C GLY A 20 -9.99 7.64 10.82
N LEU A 21 -10.05 6.37 11.22
CA LEU A 21 -9.81 5.20 10.38
C LEU A 21 -11.06 4.29 10.38
N PRO A 22 -11.26 3.47 9.33
CA PRO A 22 -12.33 2.48 9.33
C PRO A 22 -12.03 1.32 10.30
N PRO A 23 -13.05 0.65 10.86
CA PRO A 23 -12.91 -0.49 11.76
C PRO A 23 -12.56 -1.78 11.01
N ILE A 24 -11.46 -1.77 10.27
CA ILE A 24 -10.85 -2.94 9.62
C ILE A 24 -9.33 -2.82 9.71
N LEU A 25 -8.64 -3.96 9.71
CA LEU A 25 -7.18 -3.98 9.61
C LEU A 25 -6.72 -3.33 8.29
N SER A 26 -5.95 -2.25 8.39
CA SER A 26 -5.44 -1.48 7.26
C SER A 26 -3.92 -1.55 7.14
N HIS A 27 -3.38 -0.99 6.06
CA HIS A 27 -1.93 -0.80 5.87
C HIS A 27 -1.28 -0.03 7.04
N THR A 28 -1.98 0.96 7.58
CA THR A 28 -1.50 1.74 8.73
C THR A 28 -1.24 0.85 9.93
N ASP A 29 -2.19 -0.03 10.24
CA ASP A 29 -2.10 -0.90 11.41
C ASP A 29 -1.06 -1.99 11.19
N PHE A 30 -1.15 -2.66 10.04
CA PHE A 30 -0.44 -3.91 9.81
C PHE A 30 0.97 -3.75 9.25
N VAL A 31 1.31 -2.58 8.72
CA VAL A 31 2.65 -2.25 8.22
C VAL A 31 3.28 -1.11 9.01
N LEU A 32 2.63 0.06 9.07
CA LEU A 32 3.26 1.26 9.63
C LEU A 32 3.42 1.19 11.16
N ALA A 33 2.46 0.57 11.85
CA ALA A 33 2.45 0.43 13.30
C ALA A 33 2.94 -0.95 13.80
N ASN A 34 2.98 -1.97 12.94
CA ASN A 34 3.27 -3.36 13.34
C ASN A 34 4.76 -3.74 13.21
N TRP A 35 5.65 -3.00 13.85
CA TRP A 35 7.07 -3.34 13.85
C TRP A 35 7.81 -2.84 15.09
N ARG A 36 8.91 -3.52 15.40
CA ARG A 36 9.84 -3.13 16.47
C ARG A 36 11.27 -3.43 16.08
N ARG A 37 12.23 -2.70 16.67
CA ARG A 37 13.65 -3.06 16.60
C ARG A 37 13.95 -4.17 17.61
N LYS A 38 14.71 -5.18 17.18
CA LYS A 38 15.29 -6.18 18.09
C LYS A 38 16.37 -5.54 18.97
N ASN A 39 17.24 -4.74 18.36
CA ASN A 39 18.21 -3.89 19.06
C ASN A 39 17.97 -2.41 18.72
N PRO A 40 17.60 -1.56 19.70
CA PRO A 40 17.33 -0.14 19.47
C PRO A 40 18.51 0.64 18.87
N ASN A 41 19.74 0.22 19.16
CA ASN A 41 20.98 0.88 18.75
C ASN A 41 21.47 0.46 17.36
N ARG A 42 20.81 -0.51 16.71
CA ARG A 42 21.15 -0.95 15.36
C ARG A 42 20.25 -0.29 14.30
N PRO A 43 20.70 -0.19 13.04
CA PRO A 43 19.91 0.38 11.95
C PRO A 43 18.59 -0.35 11.71
N LEU A 44 17.68 0.33 11.00
CA LEU A 44 16.39 -0.22 10.55
C LEU A 44 16.58 -1.11 9.30
N GLU A 45 17.24 -2.25 9.51
CA GLU A 45 17.40 -3.33 8.51
C GLU A 45 16.54 -4.52 8.91
N ILE A 46 16.05 -5.30 7.93
CA ILE A 46 15.08 -6.39 8.17
C ILE A 46 15.56 -7.42 9.20
N GLU A 47 16.88 -7.65 9.29
CA GLU A 47 17.49 -8.58 10.24
C GLU A 47 17.31 -8.09 11.68
N ASN A 48 17.31 -6.77 11.87
CA ASN A 48 17.11 -6.09 13.15
C ASN A 48 15.64 -5.70 13.42
N LEU A 49 14.72 -6.04 12.52
CA LEU A 49 13.30 -5.74 12.66
C LEU A 49 12.50 -7.00 12.98
N ASP A 50 11.38 -6.81 13.65
CA ASP A 50 10.40 -7.85 13.93
C ASP A 50 8.99 -7.27 13.97
N THR A 51 7.96 -8.10 13.77
CA THR A 51 6.58 -7.66 13.92
C THR A 51 6.15 -7.68 15.39
N ILE A 52 5.15 -6.88 15.74
CA ILE A 52 4.57 -6.85 17.10
C ILE A 52 3.46 -7.90 17.20
N ILE A 53 2.58 -7.92 16.19
CA ILE A 53 1.51 -8.90 16.02
C ILE A 53 1.76 -9.74 14.77
N SER A 54 1.24 -10.97 14.77
CA SER A 54 1.35 -11.89 13.65
C SER A 54 0.01 -12.59 13.41
N LEU A 55 -0.22 -12.95 12.16
CA LEU A 55 -1.33 -13.74 11.66
C LEU A 55 -0.76 -15.03 11.05
N PRO A 56 -1.59 -16.00 10.62
CA PRO A 56 -1.09 -17.17 9.93
C PRO A 56 -0.29 -16.81 8.67
N GLY A 57 0.83 -17.51 8.45
CA GLY A 57 1.78 -17.25 7.35
C GLY A 57 3.25 -17.25 7.77
N GLY A 58 3.54 -17.32 9.08
CA GLY A 58 4.90 -17.52 9.61
C GLY A 58 5.92 -16.50 9.10
N GLU A 59 7.12 -16.97 8.73
CA GLU A 59 8.17 -16.08 8.21
C GLU A 59 7.78 -15.37 6.92
N SER A 60 6.90 -15.93 6.08
CA SER A 60 6.42 -15.24 4.87
C SER A 60 5.55 -14.04 5.22
N LEU A 61 4.75 -14.11 6.28
CA LEU A 61 3.96 -12.96 6.74
C LEU A 61 4.89 -11.88 7.31
N ARG A 62 5.81 -12.28 8.17
CA ARG A 62 6.83 -11.39 8.72
C ARG A 62 7.62 -10.71 7.59
N GLY A 63 8.04 -11.47 6.60
CA GLY A 63 8.70 -10.99 5.39
C GLY A 63 7.87 -9.97 4.63
N PHE A 64 6.59 -10.28 4.37
CA PHE A 64 5.68 -9.40 3.64
C PHE A 64 5.53 -8.04 4.34
N ILE A 65 5.29 -8.05 5.65
CA ILE A 65 5.12 -6.83 6.46
C ILE A 65 6.41 -6.01 6.46
N LEU A 66 7.55 -6.64 6.79
CA LEU A 66 8.81 -5.92 6.96
C LEU A 66 9.41 -5.44 5.63
N VAL A 67 9.27 -6.18 4.54
CA VAL A 67 9.67 -5.70 3.21
C VAL A 67 8.82 -4.49 2.81
N THR A 68 7.51 -4.53 3.05
CA THR A 68 6.62 -3.40 2.77
C THR A 68 7.00 -2.18 3.62
N LEU A 69 7.31 -2.36 4.90
CA LEU A 69 7.84 -1.30 5.77
C LEU A 69 9.18 -0.73 5.25
N LEU A 70 10.06 -1.57 4.69
CA LEU A 70 11.31 -1.09 4.11
C LEU A 70 11.09 -0.26 2.84
N VAL A 71 10.05 -0.56 2.05
CA VAL A 71 9.62 0.32 0.95
C VAL A 71 9.17 1.67 1.49
N GLU A 72 8.36 1.69 2.55
CA GLU A 72 7.91 2.92 3.21
C GLU A 72 9.10 3.75 3.73
N LYS A 73 10.06 3.09 4.41
CA LYS A 73 11.29 3.71 4.89
C LYS A 73 12.13 4.29 3.75
N ALA A 74 12.26 3.57 2.63
CA ALA A 74 13.05 4.01 1.48
C ALA A 74 12.47 5.27 0.81
N ALA A 75 11.16 5.51 0.95
CA ALA A 75 10.50 6.69 0.40
C ALA A 75 10.72 7.97 1.23
N VAL A 76 11.21 7.88 2.47
CA VAL A 76 11.34 9.03 3.39
C VAL A 76 12.12 10.21 2.78
N PRO A 77 13.27 10.01 2.09
CA PRO A 77 13.92 11.10 1.37
C PRO A 77 13.03 11.73 0.29
N GLY A 78 12.28 10.91 -0.44
CA GLY A 78 11.30 11.37 -1.44
C GLY A 78 10.20 12.24 -0.84
N ILE A 79 9.66 11.88 0.34
CA ILE A 79 8.67 12.72 1.05
C ILE A 79 9.26 14.09 1.41
N LYS A 80 10.51 14.13 1.87
CA LYS A 80 11.21 15.41 2.15
C LYS A 80 11.44 16.22 0.88
N ALA A 81 11.79 15.54 -0.22
CA ALA A 81 11.98 16.15 -1.52
C ALA A 81 10.68 16.78 -2.05
N ILE A 82 9.50 16.22 -1.78
CA ILE A 82 8.22 16.87 -2.12
C ILE A 82 8.12 18.26 -1.49
N ILE A 83 8.40 18.35 -0.18
CA ILE A 83 8.32 19.60 0.57
C ILE A 83 9.32 20.62 0.02
N GLN A 84 10.53 20.17 -0.30
CA GLN A 84 11.56 21.02 -0.90
C GLN A 84 11.15 21.51 -2.29
N ALA A 85 10.63 20.62 -3.15
CA ALA A 85 10.20 20.96 -4.51
C ALA A 85 9.08 22.02 -4.49
N ILE A 86 8.06 21.84 -3.64
CA ILE A 86 6.96 22.82 -3.52
C ILE A 86 7.49 24.19 -3.07
N ARG A 87 8.38 24.23 -2.08
CA ARG A 87 9.01 25.48 -1.62
C ARG A 87 9.88 26.13 -2.69
N ALA A 88 10.65 25.34 -3.43
CA ALA A 88 11.51 25.80 -4.50
C ALA A 88 10.71 26.44 -5.64
N ILE A 89 9.56 25.85 -6.03
CA ILE A 89 8.66 26.45 -7.01
C ILE A 89 8.15 27.82 -6.53
N LEU A 90 7.70 27.91 -5.27
CA LEU A 90 7.21 29.17 -4.69
C LEU A 90 8.28 30.27 -4.62
N GLN A 91 9.55 29.88 -4.49
CA GLN A 91 10.69 30.79 -4.40
C GLN A 91 11.40 31.03 -5.74
N LEU A 92 10.97 30.34 -6.81
CA LEU A 92 11.64 30.32 -8.12
C LEU A 92 13.11 29.89 -8.02
N ASP A 93 13.41 28.93 -7.14
CA ASP A 93 14.75 28.37 -6.93
C ASP A 93 14.93 27.07 -7.73
N GLU A 94 15.39 27.22 -8.98
CA GLU A 94 15.55 26.08 -9.89
C GLU A 94 16.67 25.11 -9.46
N GLU A 95 17.69 25.57 -8.73
CA GLU A 95 18.76 24.69 -8.25
C GLU A 95 18.27 23.77 -7.14
N THR A 96 17.51 24.31 -6.18
CA THR A 96 16.90 23.50 -5.13
C THR A 96 15.84 22.58 -5.71
N LEU A 97 15.05 23.05 -6.68
CA LEU A 97 14.07 22.20 -7.36
C LEU A 97 14.74 21.03 -8.08
N HIS A 98 15.81 21.28 -8.82
CA HIS A 98 16.57 20.24 -9.52
C HIS A 98 17.09 19.16 -8.55
N LYS A 99 17.68 19.56 -7.42
CA LYS A 99 18.15 18.63 -6.38
C LYS A 99 17.02 17.81 -5.77
N ALA A 100 15.90 18.46 -5.46
CA ALA A 100 14.73 17.77 -4.91
C ALA A 100 14.20 16.70 -5.89
N LEU A 101 14.15 16.99 -7.19
CA LEU A 101 13.74 16.00 -8.20
C LEU A 101 14.74 14.84 -8.30
N GLN A 102 16.04 15.09 -8.18
CA GLN A 102 17.05 14.03 -8.14
C GLN A 102 16.86 13.13 -6.92
N GLU A 103 16.69 13.72 -5.72
CA GLU A 103 16.43 12.98 -4.48
C GLU A 103 15.14 12.15 -4.56
N LEU A 104 14.08 12.70 -5.14
CA LEU A 104 12.82 12.00 -5.35
C LEU A 104 13.00 10.77 -6.26
N ALA A 105 13.68 10.93 -7.40
CA ALA A 105 13.94 9.81 -8.30
C ALA A 105 14.79 8.71 -7.65
N GLU A 106 15.78 9.09 -6.84
CA GLU A 106 16.62 8.14 -6.09
C GLU A 106 15.83 7.39 -5.03
N ALA A 107 14.98 8.08 -4.28
CA ALA A 107 14.10 7.46 -3.28
C ALA A 107 13.16 6.42 -3.93
N ILE A 108 12.57 6.73 -5.10
CA ILE A 108 11.72 5.78 -5.84
C ILE A 108 12.55 4.57 -6.34
N GLY A 109 13.80 4.81 -6.76
CA GLY A 109 14.74 3.74 -7.09
C GLY A 109 15.03 2.82 -5.90
N ASP A 110 15.24 3.39 -4.72
CA ASP A 110 15.50 2.64 -3.49
C ASP A 110 14.25 1.90 -2.98
N MET A 111 13.06 2.47 -3.15
CA MET A 111 11.79 1.76 -2.95
C MET A 111 11.71 0.52 -3.86
N SER A 112 12.11 0.65 -5.12
CA SER A 112 12.12 -0.48 -6.05
C SER A 112 13.11 -1.58 -5.62
N LYS A 113 14.29 -1.19 -5.10
CA LYS A 113 15.26 -2.14 -4.53
C LYS A 113 14.70 -2.84 -3.30
N ALA A 114 14.01 -2.11 -2.42
CA ALA A 114 13.36 -2.69 -1.24
C ALA A 114 12.25 -3.66 -1.64
N LEU A 115 11.35 -3.28 -2.56
CA LEU A 115 10.26 -4.12 -3.03
C LEU A 115 10.78 -5.40 -3.68
N LYS A 116 11.92 -5.34 -4.38
CA LYS A 116 12.55 -6.53 -4.96
C LYS A 116 12.81 -7.59 -3.90
N ARG A 117 13.19 -7.23 -2.67
CA ARG A 117 13.44 -8.19 -1.57
C ARG A 117 12.23 -9.04 -1.20
N MET A 118 11.02 -8.72 -1.67
CA MET A 118 9.83 -9.57 -1.47
C MET A 118 10.08 -11.03 -1.88
N HIS A 119 10.88 -11.24 -2.95
CA HIS A 119 11.25 -12.58 -3.41
C HIS A 119 12.08 -13.41 -2.42
N ASP A 120 12.86 -12.75 -1.56
CA ASP A 120 13.75 -13.42 -0.60
C ASP A 120 13.01 -13.88 0.65
N TYR A 121 11.96 -13.14 1.04
CA TYR A 121 11.31 -13.31 2.34
C TYR A 121 9.89 -13.86 2.27
N VAL A 122 9.26 -13.89 1.08
CA VAL A 122 7.85 -14.29 0.96
C VAL A 122 7.69 -15.42 -0.05
N ASP A 123 7.17 -16.55 0.43
CA ASP A 123 6.76 -17.67 -0.39
C ASP A 123 5.42 -17.33 -1.11
N PRO A 124 5.35 -17.41 -2.46
CA PRO A 124 4.12 -17.12 -3.21
C PRO A 124 2.93 -18.01 -2.86
N ALA A 125 3.14 -19.28 -2.56
CA ALA A 125 2.07 -20.21 -2.20
C ALA A 125 1.51 -19.86 -0.81
N VAL A 126 2.38 -19.55 0.15
CA VAL A 126 1.96 -19.12 1.50
C VAL A 126 1.23 -17.78 1.44
N PHE A 127 1.74 -16.84 0.64
CA PHE A 127 1.06 -15.56 0.45
C PHE A 127 -0.36 -15.74 -0.09
N TYR A 128 -0.49 -16.48 -1.19
CA TYR A 128 -1.76 -16.65 -1.88
C TYR A 128 -2.80 -17.44 -1.06
N ALA A 129 -2.37 -18.55 -0.45
CA ALA A 129 -3.27 -19.50 0.19
C ALA A 129 -3.53 -19.21 1.67
N VAL A 130 -2.68 -18.41 2.33
CA VAL A 130 -2.79 -18.12 3.76
C VAL A 130 -2.88 -16.62 4.00
N ILE A 131 -1.82 -15.87 3.71
CA ILE A 131 -1.70 -14.46 4.14
C ILE A 131 -2.84 -13.61 3.58
N ARG A 132 -3.10 -13.70 2.27
CA ARG A 132 -4.07 -12.82 1.59
C ARG A 132 -5.49 -12.97 2.13
N ILE A 133 -5.84 -14.14 2.68
CA ILE A 133 -7.16 -14.39 3.27
C ILE A 133 -7.37 -13.45 4.46
N PHE A 134 -6.36 -13.28 5.32
CA PHE A 134 -6.43 -12.42 6.49
C PHE A 134 -6.35 -10.93 6.17
N LEU A 135 -5.88 -10.56 4.97
CA LEU A 135 -5.88 -9.19 4.49
C LEU A 135 -7.14 -8.80 3.71
N SER A 136 -8.01 -9.78 3.42
CA SER A 136 -9.24 -9.56 2.68
C SER A 136 -10.26 -8.81 3.53
N GLY A 137 -10.90 -7.80 2.96
CA GLY A 137 -12.04 -7.12 3.56
C GLY A 137 -13.36 -7.77 3.14
N TRP A 138 -14.45 -7.11 3.43
CA TRP A 138 -15.81 -7.56 3.12
C TRP A 138 -16.57 -6.60 2.20
N LYS A 139 -15.88 -5.61 1.61
CA LYS A 139 -16.35 -4.88 0.43
C LYS A 139 -15.94 -5.62 -0.83
N ASP A 140 -16.89 -5.80 -1.77
CA ASP A 140 -16.69 -6.52 -3.02
C ASP A 140 -16.18 -7.96 -2.81
N ASN A 141 -16.55 -8.58 -1.68
CA ASN A 141 -16.12 -9.92 -1.29
C ASN A 141 -17.27 -10.93 -1.48
N PRO A 142 -17.15 -11.91 -2.39
CA PRO A 142 -18.19 -12.92 -2.61
C PRO A 142 -18.52 -13.79 -1.40
N ALA A 143 -17.58 -13.94 -0.46
CA ALA A 143 -17.81 -14.69 0.77
C ALA A 143 -18.61 -13.89 1.81
N MET A 144 -18.64 -12.56 1.70
CA MET A 144 -19.38 -11.64 2.58
C MET A 144 -20.06 -10.56 1.72
N PRO A 145 -21.03 -10.93 0.86
CA PRO A 145 -21.57 -10.05 -0.18
C PRO A 145 -22.28 -8.81 0.39
N ASP A 146 -22.90 -8.96 1.57
CA ASP A 146 -23.61 -7.86 2.24
C ASP A 146 -22.68 -7.05 3.15
N GLY A 147 -21.47 -7.55 3.45
CA GLY A 147 -20.55 -6.95 4.42
C GLY A 147 -20.59 -7.63 5.80
N LEU A 148 -20.14 -6.92 6.83
CA LEU A 148 -20.06 -7.41 8.21
C LEU A 148 -20.92 -6.57 9.14
N ILE A 149 -21.75 -7.22 9.96
CA ILE A 149 -22.51 -6.52 11.01
C ILE A 149 -21.59 -6.27 12.20
N TYR A 150 -21.51 -5.02 12.65
CA TYR A 150 -20.83 -4.62 13.88
C TYR A 150 -21.89 -4.50 14.98
N GLU A 151 -22.06 -5.57 15.75
CA GLU A 151 -23.13 -5.66 16.75
C GLU A 151 -23.01 -4.52 17.77
N GLY A 152 -24.12 -3.81 18.02
CA GLY A 152 -24.15 -2.64 18.90
C GLY A 152 -23.60 -1.34 18.31
N VAL A 153 -23.11 -1.35 17.06
CA VAL A 153 -22.68 -0.16 16.32
C VAL A 153 -23.65 0.16 15.18
N SER A 154 -24.00 -0.86 14.38
CA SER A 154 -24.90 -0.74 13.23
C SER A 154 -25.73 -2.01 13.10
N ASP A 155 -27.05 -1.86 12.92
CA ASP A 155 -27.95 -2.97 12.62
C ASP A 155 -27.80 -3.44 11.16
N GLU A 156 -27.30 -2.57 10.28
CA GLU A 156 -27.00 -2.88 8.88
C GLU A 156 -25.55 -3.34 8.70
N PRO A 157 -25.29 -4.34 7.83
CA PRO A 157 -23.93 -4.73 7.44
C PRO A 157 -23.13 -3.55 6.86
N MET A 158 -21.86 -3.44 7.27
CA MET A 158 -20.94 -2.41 6.80
C MET A 158 -19.93 -3.02 5.83
N ALA A 159 -19.59 -2.33 4.75
CA ALA A 159 -18.68 -2.81 3.71
C ALA A 159 -17.32 -2.07 3.74
N TYR A 160 -16.25 -2.76 4.12
CA TYR A 160 -14.88 -2.22 4.14
C TYR A 160 -13.91 -3.01 3.26
N SER A 161 -13.07 -2.28 2.52
CA SER A 161 -12.02 -2.85 1.68
C SER A 161 -10.88 -3.38 2.53
N GLY A 162 -10.31 -4.52 2.12
CA GLY A 162 -9.17 -5.12 2.80
C GLY A 162 -7.88 -4.30 2.68
N GLY A 163 -6.85 -4.75 3.39
CA GLY A 163 -5.51 -4.16 3.33
C GLY A 163 -4.93 -4.28 1.92
N SER A 164 -4.45 -3.16 1.38
CA SER A 164 -3.79 -3.11 0.08
C SER A 164 -2.66 -2.08 0.07
N ALA A 165 -1.69 -2.25 -0.84
CA ALA A 165 -0.62 -1.28 -1.04
C ALA A 165 -1.15 0.10 -1.47
N ALA A 166 -2.36 0.16 -2.04
CA ALA A 166 -3.02 1.41 -2.42
C ALA A 166 -3.43 2.27 -1.21
N GLN A 167 -3.42 1.72 0.00
CA GLN A 167 -3.62 2.48 1.25
C GLN A 167 -2.33 3.18 1.72
N SER A 168 -1.17 2.89 1.12
CA SER A 168 0.07 3.63 1.36
C SER A 168 -0.06 5.06 0.84
N THR A 169 0.26 6.04 1.69
CA THR A 169 0.19 7.47 1.32
C THR A 169 1.28 7.86 0.31
N ILE A 170 2.40 7.15 0.27
CA ILE A 170 3.60 7.54 -0.50
C ILE A 170 3.29 7.68 -1.99
N LEU A 171 2.66 6.66 -2.59
CA LEU A 171 2.41 6.65 -4.03
C LEU A 171 1.42 7.75 -4.43
N HIS A 172 0.44 8.05 -3.56
CA HIS A 172 -0.50 9.16 -3.77
C HIS A 172 0.23 10.49 -3.73
N ALA A 173 1.11 10.70 -2.75
CA ALA A 173 1.88 11.93 -2.63
C ALA A 173 2.81 12.16 -3.85
N PHE A 174 3.42 11.09 -4.38
CA PHE A 174 4.26 11.18 -5.57
C PHE A 174 3.44 11.44 -6.84
N ASP A 175 2.29 10.78 -6.99
CA ASP A 175 1.40 11.03 -8.12
C ASP A 175 0.88 12.46 -8.14
N GLU A 176 0.43 12.98 -6.99
CA GLU A 176 -0.07 14.36 -6.87
C GLU A 176 1.03 15.36 -7.22
N LEU A 177 2.25 15.20 -6.66
CA LEU A 177 3.36 16.11 -6.96
C LEU A 177 3.71 16.09 -8.46
N LEU A 178 3.82 14.90 -9.05
CA LEU A 178 4.21 14.74 -10.46
C LEU A 178 3.06 15.05 -11.43
N GLY A 179 1.84 15.30 -10.92
CA GLY A 179 0.66 15.56 -11.72
C GLY A 179 0.24 14.36 -12.57
N ILE A 180 0.40 13.14 -12.05
CA ILE A 180 0.01 11.89 -12.71
C ILE A 180 -1.50 11.72 -12.60
N ARG A 181 -2.14 11.44 -13.74
CA ARG A 181 -3.59 11.20 -13.82
C ARG A 181 -3.83 9.76 -14.22
N HIS A 182 -4.66 9.07 -13.43
CA HIS A 182 -5.07 7.69 -13.67
C HIS A 182 -6.40 7.65 -14.44
N SER A 183 -6.83 6.45 -14.85
CA SER A 183 -8.19 6.26 -15.39
C SER A 183 -9.24 6.63 -14.34
N GLU A 184 -10.47 6.90 -14.77
CA GLU A 184 -11.58 7.25 -13.86
C GLU A 184 -11.81 6.17 -12.80
N GLU A 185 -11.81 4.90 -13.20
CA GLU A 185 -11.98 3.76 -12.30
C GLU A 185 -10.86 3.67 -11.26
N SER A 186 -9.59 3.74 -11.70
CA SER A 186 -8.45 3.70 -10.80
C SER A 186 -8.42 4.91 -9.87
N THR A 187 -8.80 6.09 -10.37
CA THR A 187 -8.90 7.32 -9.58
C THR A 187 -9.96 7.17 -8.48
N ALA A 188 -11.15 6.67 -8.82
CA ALA A 188 -12.20 6.40 -7.85
C ALA A 188 -11.76 5.39 -6.78
N PHE A 189 -11.04 4.33 -7.17
CA PHE A 189 -10.48 3.37 -6.21
C PHE A 189 -9.42 4.00 -5.30
N LEU A 190 -8.46 4.72 -5.85
CA LEU A 190 -7.38 5.37 -5.09
C LEU A 190 -7.93 6.42 -4.12
N HIS A 191 -8.88 7.26 -4.53
CA HIS A 191 -9.51 8.22 -3.62
C HIS A 191 -10.21 7.52 -2.44
N ARG A 192 -10.91 6.40 -2.69
CA ARG A 192 -11.46 5.59 -1.59
C ARG A 192 -10.37 5.05 -0.66
N MET A 193 -9.19 4.68 -1.17
CA MET A 193 -8.09 4.20 -0.32
C MET A 193 -7.51 5.29 0.58
N ARG A 194 -7.70 6.59 0.26
CA ARG A 194 -7.36 7.67 1.17
C ARG A 194 -8.20 7.64 2.46
N ASP A 195 -9.39 7.03 2.43
CA ASP A 195 -10.22 6.83 3.62
C ASP A 195 -9.60 5.89 4.66
N TYR A 196 -8.60 5.10 4.25
CA TYR A 196 -7.88 4.14 5.08
C TYR A 196 -6.51 4.69 5.53
N MET A 197 -6.21 5.94 5.22
CA MET A 197 -5.00 6.64 5.66
C MET A 197 -5.30 7.47 6.92
N PRO A 198 -4.32 7.62 7.83
CA PRO A 198 -4.46 8.54 8.96
C PRO A 198 -4.83 9.95 8.48
N PRO A 199 -5.71 10.68 9.18
CA PRO A 199 -6.14 12.01 8.75
C PRO A 199 -4.99 12.99 8.42
N PRO A 200 -3.88 13.04 9.18
CA PRO A 200 -2.74 13.89 8.83
C PRO A 200 -2.05 13.48 7.52
N HIS A 201 -2.03 12.19 7.19
CA HIS A 201 -1.44 11.70 5.95
C HIS A 201 -2.31 12.06 4.74
N ARG A 202 -3.63 11.97 4.88
CA ARG A 202 -4.58 12.43 3.87
C ARG A 202 -4.44 13.93 3.64
N ALA A 203 -4.40 14.71 4.71
CA ALA A 203 -4.20 16.16 4.63
C ALA A 203 -2.91 16.52 3.88
N PHE A 204 -1.81 15.78 4.12
CA PHE A 204 -0.56 15.98 3.39
C PHE A 204 -0.72 15.81 1.87
N VAL A 205 -1.45 14.78 1.41
CA VAL A 205 -1.72 14.57 -0.03
C VAL A 205 -2.58 15.71 -0.60
N GLU A 206 -3.59 16.16 0.12
CA GLU A 206 -4.44 17.29 -0.30
C GLU A 206 -3.68 18.62 -0.35
N GLU A 207 -2.70 18.84 0.53
CA GLU A 207 -1.83 20.02 0.48
C GLU A 207 -0.92 20.00 -0.75
N ILE A 208 -0.41 18.82 -1.16
CA ILE A 208 0.35 18.69 -2.41
C ILE A 208 -0.54 19.00 -3.61
N HIS A 209 -1.78 18.50 -3.61
CA HIS A 209 -2.74 18.76 -4.68
C HIS A 209 -3.04 20.26 -4.87
N ARG A 210 -3.09 21.02 -3.77
CA ARG A 210 -3.33 22.49 -3.78
C ARG A 210 -2.10 23.30 -4.15
N ALA A 211 -0.91 22.70 -4.12
CA ALA A 211 0.33 23.40 -4.42
C ALA A 211 0.43 23.79 -5.91
N PRO A 212 1.29 24.77 -6.26
CA PRO A 212 1.56 25.07 -7.67
C PRO A 212 2.01 23.83 -8.45
N SER A 213 1.53 23.69 -9.68
CA SER A 213 1.82 22.51 -10.50
C SER A 213 3.31 22.44 -10.87
N LEU A 214 4.01 21.45 -10.31
CA LEU A 214 5.39 21.12 -10.66
C LEU A 214 5.53 20.88 -12.17
N LYS A 215 4.63 20.07 -12.75
CA LYS A 215 4.67 19.75 -14.18
C LYS A 215 4.57 21.02 -15.04
N GLN A 216 3.65 21.92 -14.71
CA GLN A 216 3.51 23.18 -15.46
C GLN A 216 4.75 24.07 -15.28
N HIS A 217 5.28 24.17 -14.07
CA HIS A 217 6.49 24.94 -13.77
C HIS A 217 7.68 24.46 -14.61
N VAL A 218 7.95 23.14 -14.60
CA VAL A 218 9.03 22.51 -15.38
C VAL A 218 8.85 22.73 -16.89
N LEU A 219 7.62 22.67 -17.41
CA LEU A 219 7.36 22.93 -18.83
C LEU A 219 7.58 24.41 -19.20
N SER A 220 7.31 25.33 -18.29
CA SER A 220 7.45 26.78 -18.52
C SER A 220 8.84 27.33 -18.27
N SER A 221 9.70 26.64 -17.50
CA SER A 221 11.01 27.16 -17.08
C SER A 221 12.04 27.23 -18.21
N GLY A 222 11.91 26.37 -19.23
CA GLY A 222 12.91 26.23 -20.28
C GLY A 222 14.23 25.57 -19.83
N ASP A 223 14.36 25.15 -18.57
CA ASP A 223 15.54 24.47 -18.05
C ASP A 223 15.51 22.98 -18.39
N ALA A 224 16.38 22.57 -19.31
CA ALA A 224 16.50 21.18 -19.75
C ALA A 224 16.83 20.21 -18.60
N ARG A 225 17.55 20.65 -17.56
CA ARG A 225 17.92 19.82 -16.40
C ARG A 225 16.70 19.45 -15.58
N LEU A 226 15.78 20.40 -15.38
CA LEU A 226 14.52 20.15 -14.67
C LEU A 226 13.63 19.19 -15.45
N CYS A 227 13.54 19.35 -16.77
CA CYS A 227 12.81 18.41 -17.62
C CYS A 227 13.41 16.99 -17.53
N THR A 228 14.73 16.86 -17.60
CA THR A 228 15.41 15.57 -17.42
C THR A 228 15.15 14.96 -16.05
N ALA A 229 15.28 15.73 -14.96
CA ALA A 229 15.08 15.24 -13.60
C ALA A 229 13.61 14.86 -13.33
N PHE A 230 12.65 15.65 -13.82
CA PHE A 230 11.23 15.34 -13.75
C PHE A 230 10.92 14.03 -14.48
N ASN A 231 11.42 13.87 -15.72
CA ASN A 231 11.23 12.63 -16.48
C ASN A 231 11.86 11.43 -15.78
N ARG A 232 13.01 11.59 -15.12
CA ARG A 232 13.63 10.54 -14.30
C ARG A 232 12.72 10.10 -13.15
N CYS A 233 12.02 11.02 -12.48
CA CYS A 233 11.04 10.68 -11.44
C CYS A 233 9.88 9.85 -12.00
N VAL A 234 9.32 10.30 -13.13
CA VAL A 234 8.20 9.60 -13.80
C VAL A 234 8.63 8.20 -14.27
N SER A 235 9.80 8.07 -14.89
CA SER A 235 10.36 6.78 -15.30
C SER A 235 10.59 5.85 -14.10
N ALA A 236 11.19 6.35 -13.01
CA ALA A 236 11.41 5.55 -11.81
C ALA A 236 10.09 5.03 -11.22
N LEU A 237 9.03 5.85 -11.23
CA LEU A 237 7.71 5.43 -10.73
C LEU A 237 7.04 4.41 -11.67
N ALA A 238 7.20 4.57 -12.98
CA ALA A 238 6.72 3.60 -13.96
C ALA A 238 7.45 2.25 -13.82
N GLU A 239 8.76 2.26 -13.58
CA GLU A 239 9.55 1.06 -13.30
C GLU A 239 9.11 0.38 -12.00
N PHE A 240 8.91 1.16 -10.93
CA PHE A 240 8.39 0.65 -9.65
C PHE A 240 7.05 -0.07 -9.86
N ARG A 241 6.11 0.56 -10.58
CA ARG A 241 4.78 0.00 -10.88
C ARG A 241 4.86 -1.25 -11.75
N SER A 242 5.72 -1.23 -12.77
CA SER A 242 5.92 -2.39 -13.66
C SER A 242 6.46 -3.59 -12.87
N TYR A 243 7.37 -3.35 -11.93
CA TYR A 243 7.83 -4.39 -11.02
C TYR A 243 6.72 -4.87 -10.07
N HIS A 244 5.93 -3.95 -9.50
CA HIS A 244 4.79 -4.31 -8.66
C HIS A 244 3.78 -5.21 -9.40
N ILE A 245 3.45 -4.90 -10.66
CA ILE A 245 2.59 -5.75 -11.51
C ILE A 245 3.21 -7.15 -11.70
N THR A 246 4.53 -7.22 -11.88
CA THR A 246 5.25 -8.50 -11.97
C THR A 246 5.15 -9.29 -10.65
N SER A 247 5.26 -8.61 -9.51
CA SER A 247 5.04 -9.21 -8.19
C SER A 247 3.61 -9.72 -8.03
N VAL A 248 2.60 -8.91 -8.35
CA VAL A 248 1.18 -9.33 -8.33
C VAL A 248 0.97 -10.57 -9.18
N THR A 249 1.51 -10.60 -10.40
CA THR A 249 1.43 -11.76 -11.30
C THR A 249 2.01 -13.02 -10.65
N LYS A 250 3.18 -12.92 -10.02
CA LYS A 250 3.85 -14.06 -9.35
C LYS A 250 3.08 -14.53 -8.11
N TYR A 251 2.69 -13.61 -7.24
CA TYR A 251 2.14 -13.89 -5.91
C TYR A 251 0.63 -14.15 -5.92
N ILE A 252 -0.08 -13.74 -6.96
CA ILE A 252 -1.54 -13.92 -7.08
C ILE A 252 -1.86 -14.80 -8.27
N THR A 253 -1.57 -14.37 -9.50
CA THR A 253 -2.05 -15.06 -10.72
C THR A 253 -1.43 -16.45 -10.90
N VAL A 254 -0.09 -16.53 -10.85
CA VAL A 254 0.63 -17.80 -11.00
C VAL A 254 0.37 -18.73 -9.81
N ALA A 255 0.34 -18.17 -8.59
CA ALA A 255 0.03 -18.93 -7.38
C ALA A 255 -1.40 -19.51 -7.42
N ALA A 256 -2.39 -18.74 -7.90
CA ALA A 256 -3.75 -19.21 -8.11
C ALA A 256 -3.83 -20.38 -9.10
N ALA A 257 -3.14 -20.27 -10.24
CA ALA A 257 -3.11 -21.33 -11.25
C ALA A 257 -2.49 -22.63 -10.69
N LYS A 258 -1.38 -22.51 -9.95
CA LYS A 258 -0.73 -23.65 -9.28
C LYS A 258 -1.62 -24.31 -8.23
N ALA A 259 -2.33 -23.51 -7.41
CA ALA A 259 -3.25 -24.03 -6.41
C ALA A 259 -4.40 -24.82 -7.04
N LYS A 260 -4.96 -24.33 -8.17
CA LYS A 260 -6.02 -25.04 -8.92
C LYS A 260 -5.50 -26.34 -9.55
N ALA A 261 -4.30 -26.34 -10.12
CA ALA A 261 -3.69 -27.53 -10.70
C ALA A 261 -3.41 -28.61 -9.64
N GLY A 262 -2.86 -28.21 -8.48
CA GLY A 262 -2.62 -29.14 -7.37
C GLY A 262 -3.91 -29.74 -6.80
N GLN A 263 -5.01 -28.98 -6.78
CA GLN A 263 -6.33 -29.49 -6.38
C GLN A 263 -6.89 -30.52 -7.37
N ALA A 264 -6.65 -30.32 -8.68
CA ALA A 264 -7.07 -31.26 -9.71
C ALA A 264 -6.31 -32.59 -9.62
N ASP A 265 -5.00 -32.56 -9.32
CA ASP A 265 -4.20 -33.78 -9.10
C ASP A 265 -4.59 -34.55 -7.82
N THR A 266 -5.10 -33.86 -6.79
CA THR A 266 -5.63 -34.49 -5.57
C THR A 266 -7.09 -34.94 -5.70
N GLY A 267 -7.76 -34.63 -6.81
CA GLY A 267 -9.19 -34.83 -7.04
C GLY A 267 -9.68 -36.27 -7.16
N ASP A 268 -8.79 -37.27 -7.12
CA ASP A 268 -9.17 -38.69 -7.15
C ASP A 268 -9.60 -39.26 -5.77
N ARG A 269 -9.68 -38.42 -4.72
CA ARG A 269 -10.25 -38.80 -3.40
C ARG A 269 -11.08 -37.68 -2.72
N ALA A 270 -12.34 -37.53 -3.16
CA ALA A 270 -13.59 -37.09 -2.48
C ALA A 270 -13.73 -35.77 -1.67
N GLY A 271 -14.84 -35.03 -1.91
CA GLY A 271 -15.63 -34.25 -0.91
C GLY A 271 -15.62 -32.70 -1.00
N PRO A 272 -16.73 -31.94 -0.73
CA PRO A 272 -17.06 -30.74 -1.53
C PRO A 272 -16.52 -29.38 -1.04
N SER A 273 -16.28 -28.52 -2.04
CA SER A 273 -16.49 -27.05 -2.08
C SER A 273 -15.62 -26.16 -1.18
N ALA A 274 -14.42 -25.83 -1.66
CA ALA A 274 -13.66 -24.67 -1.18
C ALA A 274 -14.18 -23.36 -1.82
N VAL A 275 -14.53 -22.40 -0.97
CA VAL A 275 -14.97 -21.04 -1.31
C VAL A 275 -13.95 -20.38 -2.25
N LYS A 276 -14.42 -19.83 -3.37
CA LYS A 276 -13.59 -19.04 -4.30
C LYS A 276 -13.12 -17.76 -3.58
N PRO A 277 -11.82 -17.44 -3.61
CA PRO A 277 -11.31 -16.26 -2.94
C PRO A 277 -11.65 -14.96 -3.69
N PRO A 278 -11.73 -13.80 -3.01
CA PRO A 278 -12.19 -12.53 -3.57
C PRO A 278 -11.16 -11.90 -4.53
N SER A 279 -11.66 -11.09 -5.47
CA SER A 279 -10.90 -10.36 -6.51
C SER A 279 -10.25 -9.05 -6.02
N ALA A 280 -10.46 -8.65 -4.77
CA ALA A 280 -10.09 -7.31 -4.26
C ALA A 280 -8.57 -7.04 -4.08
N LEU A 281 -7.71 -8.01 -4.41
CA LEU A 281 -6.24 -7.87 -4.32
C LEU A 281 -5.55 -7.80 -5.70
N GLU A 282 -6.32 -7.74 -6.78
CA GLU A 282 -5.81 -7.66 -8.16
C GLU A 282 -5.65 -6.21 -8.68
N ALA A 283 -5.89 -5.20 -7.84
CA ALA A 283 -5.76 -3.77 -8.17
C ALA A 283 -4.50 -3.14 -7.57
#